data_AF-A0AA89QBU5-F1
#
_entry.id   AF-A0AA89QBU5-F1
#
_cell.length_a   1.000
_cell.length_b   1.000
_cell.length_c   1.000
_cell.angle_alpha   90.00
_cell.angle_beta   90.00
_cell.angle_gamma   90.00
#
_symmetry.space_group_name_H-M   'P 1'
#
loop_
_entity.id
_entity.type
_entity.pdbx_description
1 polymer ?
#
loop_
_entity_poly.entity_id
_entity_poly.type
_entity_poly.pdbx_seq_one_letter_code
_entity_poly.pdbx_strand_id
1 'polypeptide(L)'
;MEAHYRDLCDVEFTVERGRLWILQTRVGKRTAEAAFPIARELDEAGTITSDEALARVDGTELTRLMFPSFATRTSDVPLAHGVPASPGAAVGAVVFDSDAAVRRASGGQHTVLVRRETTPRTCPA
;
A
#
# COMPACT_ATOMS: atom_id res chain seq x y z
N MET A 1 -27.03 -10.85 1.39
CA MET A 1 -26.74 -9.40 1.53
C MET A 1 -25.68 -8.96 0.53
N GLU A 2 -24.53 -9.60 0.47
CA GLU A 2 -23.49 -9.26 -0.52
C GLU A 2 -23.96 -9.40 -1.97
N ALA A 3 -24.77 -10.41 -2.32
CA ALA A 3 -25.38 -10.49 -3.65
C ALA A 3 -26.36 -9.34 -3.97
N HIS A 4 -26.95 -8.71 -2.95
CA HIS A 4 -27.89 -7.60 -3.10
C HIS A 4 -27.18 -6.24 -3.18
N TYR A 5 -26.17 -6.04 -2.32
CA TYR A 5 -25.33 -4.84 -2.32
C TYR A 5 -24.18 -4.90 -3.35
N ARG A 6 -23.95 -6.09 -3.92
CA ARG A 6 -22.87 -6.44 -4.85
C ARG A 6 -21.50 -5.96 -4.36
N ASP A 7 -21.27 -5.91 -3.04
CA ASP A 7 -20.05 -5.36 -2.44
C ASP A 7 -19.86 -5.85 -0.99
N LEU A 8 -18.66 -5.64 -0.44
CA LEU A 8 -18.34 -5.95 0.97
C LEU A 8 -19.26 -5.17 1.90
N CYS A 9 -19.97 -5.89 2.76
CA CYS A 9 -20.89 -5.31 3.74
C CYS A 9 -20.28 -5.33 5.14
N ASP A 10 -20.21 -4.15 5.77
CA ASP A 10 -20.02 -4.01 7.22
C ASP A 10 -21.41 -4.12 7.88
N VAL A 11 -21.57 -5.12 8.75
CA VAL A 11 -22.85 -5.53 9.31
C VAL A 11 -22.80 -5.45 10.83
N GLU A 12 -23.64 -4.59 11.39
CA GLU A 12 -23.87 -4.53 12.83
C GLU A 12 -25.05 -5.43 13.17
N PHE A 13 -24.86 -6.36 14.11
CA PHE A 13 -25.91 -7.28 14.55
C PHE A 13 -25.85 -7.50 16.06
N THR A 14 -26.97 -7.94 16.63
CA THR A 14 -27.06 -8.40 18.02
C THR A 14 -27.79 -9.74 18.09
N VAL A 15 -27.53 -10.51 19.15
CA VAL A 15 -28.23 -11.76 19.42
C VAL A 15 -28.93 -11.61 20.77
N GLU A 16 -30.26 -11.55 20.74
CA GLU A 16 -31.08 -11.43 21.95
C GLU A 16 -31.94 -12.68 22.11
N ARG A 17 -31.79 -13.38 23.24
CA ARG A 17 -32.58 -14.58 23.60
C ARG A 17 -32.58 -15.64 22.49
N GLY A 18 -31.43 -15.87 21.86
CA GLY A 18 -31.27 -16.84 20.78
C GLY A 18 -31.78 -16.38 19.41
N ARG A 19 -32.24 -15.12 19.28
CA ARG A 19 -32.66 -14.54 18.01
C ARG A 19 -31.61 -13.55 17.49
N LEU A 20 -31.14 -13.78 16.27
CA LEU A 20 -30.26 -12.86 15.55
C LEU A 20 -31.07 -11.67 15.02
N TRP A 21 -30.57 -10.46 15.28
CA TRP A 21 -31.11 -9.19 14.78
C TRP A 21 -30.02 -8.45 14.01
N ILE A 22 -30.29 -8.08 12.77
CA ILE A 22 -29.42 -7.19 11.99
C ILE A 22 -29.83 -5.74 12.29
N LEU A 23 -28.90 -4.94 12.79
CA LEU A 23 -29.12 -3.56 13.21
C LEU A 23 -28.85 -2.59 12.06
N GLN A 24 -27.71 -2.77 11.39
CA GLN A 24 -27.28 -1.90 10.30
C GLN A 24 -26.46 -2.69 9.28
N THR A 25 -26.55 -2.29 8.02
CA THR A 25 -25.69 -2.78 6.94
C THR A 25 -25.24 -1.60 6.11
N ARG A 26 -23.95 -1.49 5.85
CA ARG A 26 -23.38 -0.48 4.97
C ARG A 26 -22.25 -1.07 4.15
N VAL A 27 -21.88 -0.38 3.07
CA VAL A 27 -20.66 -0.71 2.34
C VAL A 27 -19.47 -0.50 3.27
N GLY A 28 -18.68 -1.55 3.45
CA GLY A 28 -17.52 -1.54 4.33
C GLY A 28 -16.42 -0.62 3.79
N LYS A 29 -15.87 0.23 4.67
CA LYS A 29 -14.59 0.90 4.39
C LYS A 29 -13.50 -0.15 4.31
N ARG A 30 -12.60 0.00 3.35
CA ARG A 30 -11.50 -0.94 3.10
C ARG A 30 -10.21 -0.20 2.83
N THR A 31 -9.09 -0.83 3.13
CA THR A 31 -7.78 -0.35 2.68
C THR A 31 -7.65 -0.58 1.17
N ALA A 32 -6.76 0.15 0.52
CA ALA A 32 -6.39 -0.12 -0.86
C ALA A 32 -6.00 -1.58 -1.08
N GLU A 33 -5.18 -2.12 -0.17
CA GLU A 33 -4.71 -3.51 -0.16
C GLU A 33 -5.86 -4.52 -0.20
N ALA A 34 -6.94 -4.25 0.52
CA ALA A 34 -8.12 -5.11 0.56
C ALA A 34 -9.07 -4.86 -0.63
N ALA A 35 -9.07 -3.67 -1.23
CA ALA A 35 -9.97 -3.34 -2.32
C ALA A 35 -9.74 -4.20 -3.58
N PHE A 36 -8.48 -4.43 -3.95
CA PHE A 36 -8.12 -5.22 -5.14
C PHE A 36 -8.56 -6.69 -5.07
N PRO A 37 -8.21 -7.48 -4.04
CA PRO A 37 -8.62 -8.87 -3.95
C PRO A 37 -10.14 -9.01 -3.86
N ILE A 38 -10.83 -8.12 -3.12
CA ILE A 38 -12.29 -8.14 -3.02
C ILE A 38 -12.95 -7.87 -4.38
N ALA A 39 -12.48 -6.85 -5.12
CA ALA A 39 -13.02 -6.55 -6.45
C ALA A 39 -12.83 -7.73 -7.41
N ARG A 40 -11.66 -8.38 -7.36
CA ARG A 40 -11.37 -9.60 -8.13
C ARG A 40 -12.30 -10.75 -7.74
N GLU A 41 -12.46 -11.03 -6.45
CA GLU A 41 -13.32 -12.13 -5.98
C GLU A 41 -14.79 -11.92 -6.39
N LEU A 42 -15.28 -10.67 -6.35
CA LEU A 42 -16.64 -10.35 -6.78
C LEU A 42 -16.84 -10.50 -8.29
N ASP A 43 -15.83 -10.19 -9.10
CA ASP A 43 -15.82 -10.39 -10.56
C ASP A 43 -15.76 -11.90 -10.90
N GLU A 44 -14.85 -12.65 -10.25
CA GLU A 44 -14.75 -14.11 -10.40
C GLU A 44 -16.03 -14.84 -9.97
N ALA A 45 -16.72 -14.34 -8.94
CA ALA A 45 -18.01 -14.86 -8.50
C ALA A 45 -19.19 -14.46 -9.42
N GLY A 46 -18.95 -13.67 -10.47
CA GLY A 46 -19.99 -13.12 -11.36
C GLY A 46 -20.94 -12.15 -10.65
N THR A 47 -20.56 -11.70 -9.45
CA THR A 47 -21.37 -10.76 -8.66
C THR A 47 -21.24 -9.36 -9.20
N ILE A 48 -20.15 -8.98 -9.87
CA ILE A 48 -20.00 -7.71 -10.59
C ILE A 48 -19.36 -7.95 -11.96
N THR A 49 -19.40 -6.95 -12.84
CA THR A 49 -18.65 -6.97 -14.10
C THR A 49 -17.22 -6.47 -13.91
N SER A 50 -16.34 -6.76 -14.87
CA SER A 50 -14.96 -6.26 -14.83
C SER A 50 -14.88 -4.73 -14.88
N ASP A 51 -15.83 -4.07 -15.56
CA ASP A 51 -15.94 -2.60 -15.55
C ASP A 51 -16.33 -2.06 -14.17
N GLU A 52 -17.27 -2.73 -13.48
CA GLU A 52 -17.65 -2.40 -12.11
C GLU A 52 -16.50 -2.66 -11.13
N ALA A 53 -15.71 -3.71 -11.34
CA ALA A 53 -14.52 -4.01 -10.54
C ALA A 53 -13.44 -2.93 -10.73
N LEU A 54 -13.19 -2.50 -11.96
CA LEU A 54 -12.23 -1.45 -12.26
C LEU A 54 -12.64 -0.10 -11.66
N ALA A 55 -13.93 0.24 -11.66
CA ALA A 55 -14.44 1.46 -11.05
C ALA A 55 -14.31 1.50 -9.52
N ARG A 56 -14.04 0.36 -8.87
CA ARG A 56 -13.93 0.23 -7.40
C ARG A 56 -12.50 0.24 -6.87
N VAL A 57 -11.52 0.30 -7.77
CA VAL A 57 -10.10 0.37 -7.42
C VAL A 57 -9.48 1.66 -7.98
N ASP A 58 -8.52 2.23 -7.26
CA ASP A 58 -7.81 3.44 -7.68
C ASP A 58 -6.36 3.09 -8.05
N GLY A 59 -5.95 3.46 -9.26
CA GLY A 59 -4.57 3.27 -9.74
C GLY A 59 -3.53 4.02 -8.91
N THR A 60 -3.90 5.13 -8.28
CA THR A 60 -3.03 5.89 -7.36
C THR A 60 -2.72 5.06 -6.12
N GLU A 61 -3.74 4.41 -5.57
CA GLU A 61 -3.60 3.52 -4.43
C GLU A 61 -2.84 2.25 -4.82
N LEU A 62 -3.06 1.69 -6.01
CA LEU A 62 -2.24 0.58 -6.54
C LEU A 62 -0.76 0.97 -6.57
N THR A 63 -0.45 2.16 -7.09
CA THR A 63 0.92 2.65 -7.21
C THR A 63 1.61 2.71 -5.86
N ARG A 64 0.89 3.07 -4.79
CA ARG A 64 1.43 3.04 -3.41
C ARG A 64 1.80 1.63 -2.95
N LEU A 65 1.00 0.63 -3.32
CA LEU A 65 1.26 -0.78 -2.97
C LEU A 65 2.46 -1.37 -3.71
N MET A 66 2.88 -0.76 -4.83
CA MET A 66 4.05 -1.20 -5.59
C MET A 66 5.37 -0.76 -4.96
N PHE A 67 5.37 0.26 -4.09
CA PHE A 67 6.58 0.72 -3.43
C PHE A 67 6.90 -0.15 -2.21
N PRO A 68 8.19 -0.48 -1.96
CA PRO A 68 8.59 -1.14 -0.73
C PRO A 68 8.16 -0.34 0.49
N SER A 69 7.70 -1.02 1.54
CA SER A 69 7.29 -0.39 2.80
C SER A 69 7.98 -1.04 3.99
N PHE A 70 8.13 -0.29 5.08
CA PHE A 70 8.59 -0.84 6.35
C PHE A 70 7.45 -1.57 7.05
N ALA A 71 7.78 -2.64 7.79
CA ALA A 71 6.80 -3.28 8.66
C ALA A 71 6.33 -2.30 9.74
N THR A 72 5.01 -2.21 9.95
CA THR A 72 4.36 -1.28 10.88
C THR A 72 4.62 -1.56 12.37
N ARG A 73 5.46 -2.55 12.69
CA ARG A 73 5.69 -3.06 14.05
C ARG A 73 7.01 -2.59 14.68
N THR A 74 7.74 -1.66 14.06
CA THR A 74 9.00 -1.20 14.64
C THR A 74 8.74 -0.17 15.74
N SER A 75 9.39 -0.32 16.88
CA SER A 75 9.37 0.62 18.01
C SER A 75 10.50 1.67 17.91
N ASP A 76 11.12 1.77 16.73
CA ASP A 76 12.30 2.61 16.55
C ASP A 76 11.92 4.08 16.52
N VAL A 77 12.66 4.89 17.27
CA VAL A 77 12.46 6.33 17.31
C VAL A 77 13.15 6.95 16.09
N PRO A 78 12.45 7.73 15.25
CA PRO A 78 13.08 8.37 14.10
C PRO A 78 14.17 9.36 14.54
N LEU A 79 15.34 9.28 13.90
CA LEU A 79 16.47 10.18 14.18
C LEU A 79 16.28 11.57 13.55
N ALA A 80 15.56 11.65 12.43
CA ALA A 80 15.31 12.87 11.68
C ALA A 80 14.05 12.76 10.80
N HIS A 81 13.53 13.90 10.36
CA HIS A 81 12.43 14.01 9.41
C HIS A 81 12.82 14.90 8.23
N GLY A 82 12.25 14.64 7.06
CA GLY A 82 12.49 15.40 5.83
C GLY A 82 11.24 15.53 4.98
N VAL A 83 11.38 16.17 3.82
CA VAL A 83 10.29 16.31 2.84
C VAL A 83 10.15 14.99 2.06
N PRO A 84 8.93 14.42 1.95
CA PRO A 84 8.70 13.18 1.21
C PRO A 84 8.79 13.43 -0.30
N ALA A 85 10.00 13.41 -0.85
CA ALA A 85 10.25 13.66 -2.28
C ALA A 85 9.82 12.50 -3.18
N SER A 86 9.93 11.26 -2.68
CA SER A 86 9.48 10.04 -3.38
C SER A 86 8.91 9.05 -2.36
N PRO A 87 7.84 8.31 -2.71
CA PRO A 87 7.33 7.21 -1.89
C PRO A 87 8.30 6.02 -1.88
N GLY A 88 8.23 5.23 -0.81
CA GLY A 88 8.94 3.97 -0.65
C GLY A 88 9.89 3.92 0.56
N ALA A 89 10.35 2.71 0.86
CA ALA A 89 11.29 2.39 1.92
C ALA A 89 12.62 1.90 1.32
N ALA A 90 13.73 2.36 1.89
CA ALA A 90 15.07 1.94 1.48
C ALA A 90 15.93 1.64 2.70
N VAL A 91 16.77 0.61 2.60
CA VAL A 91 17.73 0.21 3.63
C VAL A 91 19.07 -0.02 2.96
N GLY A 92 20.16 0.50 3.53
CA GLY A 92 21.49 0.32 2.99
C GLY A 92 22.56 1.06 3.78
N ALA A 93 23.82 0.83 3.42
CA ALA A 93 24.95 1.54 4.01
C ALA A 93 24.98 3.00 3.53
N VAL A 94 25.18 3.95 4.46
CA VAL A 94 25.33 5.36 4.11
C VAL A 94 26.60 5.57 3.29
N VAL A 95 26.45 6.25 2.16
CA VAL A 95 27.55 6.67 1.28
C VAL A 95 27.38 8.15 0.93
N PHE A 96 28.49 8.85 0.72
CA PHE A 96 28.48 10.30 0.44
C PHE A 96 28.92 10.62 -1.01
N ASP A 97 29.27 9.60 -1.78
CA ASP A 97 29.80 9.70 -3.13
C ASP A 97 28.99 8.81 -4.09
N SER A 98 28.68 9.32 -5.28
CA SER A 98 27.82 8.62 -6.24
C SER A 98 28.55 7.43 -6.88
N ASP A 99 29.82 7.59 -7.23
CA ASP A 99 30.61 6.50 -7.81
C ASP A 99 30.80 5.36 -6.80
N ALA A 100 30.99 5.71 -5.52
CA ALA A 100 31.03 4.73 -4.43
C ALA A 100 29.69 4.00 -4.26
N ALA A 101 28.56 4.68 -4.40
CA ALA A 101 27.23 4.07 -4.37
C ALA A 101 27.08 3.06 -5.51
N VAL A 102 27.40 3.45 -6.75
CA VAL A 102 27.31 2.59 -7.93
C VAL A 102 28.21 1.37 -7.80
N ARG A 103 29.49 1.54 -7.42
CA ARG A 103 30.42 0.42 -7.25
C ARG A 103 29.92 -0.61 -6.23
N ARG A 104 29.36 -0.14 -5.11
CA ARG A 104 28.82 -1.01 -4.06
C ARG A 104 27.53 -1.70 -4.50
N ALA A 105 26.65 -0.99 -5.19
CA ALA A 105 25.44 -1.56 -5.79
C ALA A 105 25.77 -2.66 -6.82
N SER A 106 26.77 -2.44 -7.68
CA SER A 106 27.26 -3.47 -8.62
C SER A 106 27.84 -4.70 -7.92
N GLY A 107 28.34 -4.54 -6.68
CA GLY A 107 28.77 -5.64 -5.82
C GLY A 107 27.64 -6.31 -5.02
N GLY A 108 26.37 -5.96 -5.27
CA GLY A 108 25.21 -6.51 -4.58
C GLY A 108 24.91 -5.90 -3.21
N GLN A 109 25.56 -4.80 -2.84
CA GLN A 109 25.31 -4.11 -1.57
C GLN A 109 24.25 -3.02 -1.74
N HIS A 110 23.30 -2.95 -0.81
CA HIS A 110 22.37 -1.83 -0.75
C HIS A 110 23.04 -0.60 -0.10
N THR A 111 22.85 0.57 -0.70
CA THR A 111 23.43 1.84 -0.22
C THR A 111 22.40 2.96 -0.18
N VAL A 112 22.59 3.92 0.74
CA VAL A 112 21.81 5.16 0.83
C VAL A 112 22.75 6.35 0.62
N LEU A 113 22.58 7.06 -0.51
CA LEU A 113 23.38 8.24 -0.83
C LEU A 113 22.88 9.46 -0.04
N VAL A 114 23.76 10.05 0.76
CA VAL A 114 23.47 11.25 1.55
C VAL A 114 24.31 12.41 1.02
N ARG A 115 23.66 13.51 0.65
CA ARG A 115 24.31 14.74 0.16
C ARG A 115 23.57 15.97 0.69
N ARG A 116 24.25 17.11 0.70
CA ARG A 116 23.60 18.41 0.99
C ARG A 116 22.57 18.75 -0.10
N GLU A 117 22.95 18.56 -1.36
CA GLU A 117 22.11 18.77 -2.54
C GLU A 117 22.53 17.78 -3.65
N THR A 118 21.58 17.35 -4.48
CA THR A 118 21.82 16.53 -5.67
C THR A 118 21.69 17.40 -6.92
N THR A 119 22.67 17.33 -7.84
CA THR A 119 22.62 18.02 -9.13
C THR A 119 22.45 17.01 -10.27
N PRO A 120 21.99 17.40 -11.48
CA PRO A 120 21.79 16.46 -12.59
C PRO A 120 23.03 15.63 -12.95
N ARG A 121 24.24 16.16 -12.69
CA ARG A 121 25.52 15.47 -12.89
C ARG A 121 25.74 14.29 -11.93
N THR A 122 24.91 14.17 -10.89
CA THR A 122 25.03 13.16 -9.83
C THR A 122 24.10 11.96 -9.98
N CYS A 123 23.16 11.99 -10.94
CA CYS A 123 22.46 10.79 -11.38
C CYS A 123 23.39 9.99 -12.30
N PRO A 124 23.77 8.75 -11.95
CA PRO A 124 24.28 7.81 -12.93
C PRO A 124 23.17 7.58 -13.97
N ALA A 125 23.54 7.47 -15.25
CA ALA A 125 22.61 7.11 -16.32
C ALA A 125 22.13 5.66 -16.15
#